data_AF-A0A525HEQ9-F1
#
_entry.id   AF-A0A525HEQ9-F1
#
_cell.length_a   1.000
_cell.length_b   1.000
_cell.length_c   1.000
_cell.angle_alpha   90.00
_cell.angle_beta   90.00
_cell.angle_gamma   90.00
#
_symmetry.space_group_name_H-M   'P 1'
#
loop_
_entity.id
_entity.type
_entity.pdbx_description
1 polymer ?
#
loop_
_entity_poly.entity_id
_entity_poly.type
_entity_poly.pdbx_seq_one_letter_code
_entity_poly.pdbx_strand_id
1 'polypeptide(L)'
;MTKSTKIIAAAVMLLTLGAGQTPPSTPQNLPKPRIELWRMEAYTAGGRNWVRYSFLVPNSAAYPAEMFASAPTLPPCGTNTKSSRTWVDFFTAEGKRIYGFCALGSPADLNKIWFAVERGTPPPPTVYIEMTDRATGSKYRSAPAPTHF
;
A
#
# COMPACT_ATOMS: atom_id res chain seq x y z
N MET A 1 72.44 -3.98 36.01
CA MET A 1 71.10 -4.50 36.34
C MET A 1 70.15 -3.32 36.53
N THR A 2 69.80 -2.60 35.46
CA THR A 2 68.58 -2.72 34.60
C THR A 2 67.33 -2.07 35.22
N LYS A 3 66.96 -0.91 34.67
CA LYS A 3 65.68 -0.18 34.85
C LYS A 3 64.50 -1.02 34.34
N SER A 4 63.29 -0.82 34.88
CA SER A 4 62.05 -0.99 34.10
C SER A 4 60.83 -0.29 34.72
N THR A 5 60.41 0.75 34.01
CA THR A 5 59.11 1.44 34.04
C THR A 5 57.95 0.48 33.75
N LYS A 6 56.79 0.64 34.39
CA LYS A 6 55.54 -0.01 33.95
C LYS A 6 54.52 1.02 33.47
N ILE A 7 53.90 0.62 32.36
CA ILE A 7 53.19 1.39 31.35
C ILE A 7 51.71 1.54 31.74
N ILE A 8 51.14 2.71 31.47
CA ILE A 8 49.71 3.00 31.53
C ILE A 8 49.04 2.30 30.35
N ALA A 9 48.11 1.38 30.60
CA ALA A 9 47.28 0.79 29.55
C ALA A 9 45.97 1.58 29.43
N ALA A 10 45.80 2.26 28.29
CA ALA A 10 44.53 2.86 27.88
C ALA A 10 43.63 1.77 27.27
N ALA A 11 42.44 1.57 27.81
CA ALA A 11 41.42 0.69 27.24
C ALA A 11 40.68 1.43 26.12
N VAL A 12 40.86 0.99 24.88
CA VAL A 12 40.06 1.45 23.73
C VAL A 12 38.80 0.59 23.68
N MET A 13 37.66 1.18 24.03
CA MET A 13 36.36 0.54 23.91
C MET A 13 35.86 0.70 22.47
N LEU A 14 35.91 -0.40 21.72
CA LEU A 14 35.44 -0.47 20.34
C LEU A 14 33.90 -0.54 20.34
N LEU A 15 33.25 0.58 20.05
CA LEU A 15 31.80 0.67 19.80
C LEU A 15 31.51 0.12 18.39
N THR A 16 31.09 -1.14 18.30
CA THR A 16 30.55 -1.68 17.06
C THR A 16 29.11 -1.20 16.89
N LEU A 17 28.91 -0.28 15.94
CA LEU A 17 27.61 0.08 15.41
C LEU A 17 27.03 -1.16 14.69
N GLY A 18 26.10 -1.85 15.36
CA GLY A 18 25.28 -2.86 14.72
C GLY A 18 24.39 -2.21 13.67
N ALA A 19 24.71 -2.41 12.39
CA ALA A 19 23.78 -2.13 11.30
C ALA A 19 22.53 -3.00 11.51
N GLY A 20 21.38 -2.37 11.72
CA GLY A 20 20.08 -3.04 11.77
C GLY A 20 19.85 -3.78 10.45
N GLN A 21 20.10 -5.07 10.45
CA GLN A 21 19.79 -5.93 9.32
C GLN A 21 18.26 -5.96 9.20
N THR A 22 17.72 -5.37 8.14
CA THR A 22 16.33 -5.59 7.77
C THR A 22 16.17 -7.09 7.53
N PRO A 23 15.32 -7.79 8.30
CA PRO A 23 15.13 -9.22 8.11
C PRO A 23 14.72 -9.48 6.65
N PRO A 24 15.25 -10.54 6.02
CA PRO A 24 14.85 -10.91 4.67
C PRO A 24 13.33 -11.10 4.65
N SER A 25 12.65 -10.42 3.73
CA SER A 25 11.21 -10.53 3.56
C SER A 25 10.85 -11.96 3.19
N THR A 26 10.32 -12.71 4.16
CA THR A 26 9.75 -14.04 3.90
C THR A 26 8.67 -13.90 2.81
N PRO A 27 8.61 -14.80 1.81
CA PRO A 27 7.52 -14.79 0.85
C PRO A 27 6.19 -14.88 1.60
N GLN A 28 5.46 -13.76 1.66
CA GLN A 28 4.28 -13.69 2.50
C GLN A 28 3.10 -14.30 1.74
N ASN A 29 2.68 -15.48 2.18
CA ASN A 29 1.48 -16.14 1.66
C ASN A 29 0.23 -15.41 2.18
N LEU A 30 -0.06 -14.26 1.58
CA LEU A 30 -1.22 -13.43 1.92
C LEU A 30 -2.45 -13.87 1.13
N PRO A 31 -3.66 -13.74 1.72
CA PRO A 31 -4.88 -14.05 0.99
C PRO A 31 -5.09 -13.05 -0.16
N LYS A 32 -5.86 -13.49 -1.16
CA LYS A 32 -6.40 -12.58 -2.17
C LYS A 32 -7.34 -11.57 -1.51
N PRO A 33 -7.31 -10.28 -1.89
CA PRO A 33 -8.23 -9.31 -1.33
C PRO A 33 -9.65 -9.66 -1.75
N ARG A 34 -10.62 -9.47 -0.85
CA ARG A 34 -12.04 -9.49 -1.20
C ARG A 34 -12.54 -8.06 -1.16
N ILE A 35 -13.30 -7.66 -2.18
CA ILE A 35 -13.91 -6.34 -2.22
C ILE A 35 -15.43 -6.48 -2.21
N GLU A 36 -16.09 -5.56 -1.51
CA GLU A 36 -17.55 -5.52 -1.39
C GLU A 36 -18.02 -4.08 -1.57
N LEU A 37 -18.99 -3.86 -2.47
CA LEU A 37 -19.60 -2.54 -2.65
C LEU A 37 -20.33 -2.17 -1.35
N TRP A 38 -20.00 -1.01 -0.80
CA TRP A 38 -20.54 -0.55 0.48
C TRP A 38 -21.47 0.65 0.34
N ARG A 39 -21.08 1.63 -0.49
CA ARG A 39 -21.83 2.87 -0.61
C ARG A 39 -21.73 3.45 -2.01
N MET A 40 -22.84 4.01 -2.48
CA MET A 40 -22.87 4.89 -3.64
C MET A 40 -23.23 6.31 -3.20
N GLU A 41 -22.50 7.31 -3.68
CA GLU A 41 -22.73 8.71 -3.29
C GLU A 41 -22.55 9.65 -4.47
N ALA A 42 -23.56 10.48 -4.73
CA ALA A 42 -23.45 11.55 -5.71
C ALA A 42 -22.69 12.73 -5.11
N TYR A 43 -21.76 13.32 -5.88
CA TYR A 43 -21.00 14.49 -5.44
C TYR A 43 -20.65 15.41 -6.62
N THR A 44 -20.30 16.66 -6.33
CA THR A 44 -19.85 17.64 -7.34
C THR A 44 -18.38 17.97 -7.09
N ALA A 45 -17.58 17.92 -8.15
CA ALA A 45 -16.16 18.28 -8.10
C ALA A 45 -15.69 18.76 -9.47
N GLY A 46 -14.89 19.83 -9.50
CA GLY A 46 -14.36 20.41 -10.75
C GLY A 46 -15.46 20.84 -11.72
N GLY A 47 -16.59 21.36 -11.21
CA GLY A 47 -17.74 21.78 -12.03
C GLY A 47 -18.56 20.64 -12.64
N ARG A 48 -18.25 19.37 -12.32
CA ARG A 48 -18.95 18.19 -12.84
C ARG A 48 -19.63 17.41 -11.73
N ASN A 49 -20.68 16.67 -12.10
CA ASN A 49 -21.43 15.81 -11.20
C ASN A 49 -20.97 14.36 -11.36
N TRP A 50 -20.71 13.69 -10.25
CA TRP A 50 -20.13 12.36 -10.20
C TRP A 50 -20.98 11.43 -9.34
N VAL A 51 -20.77 10.12 -9.52
CA VAL A 51 -21.23 9.07 -8.62
C VAL A 51 -20.00 8.29 -8.16
N ARG A 52 -19.73 8.31 -6.85
CA ARG A 52 -18.69 7.52 -6.19
C ARG A 52 -19.23 6.15 -5.82
N TYR A 53 -18.43 5.12 -6.08
CA TYR A 53 -18.67 3.73 -5.69
C TYR A 53 -17.58 3.33 -4.70
N SER A 54 -17.94 3.26 -3.42
CA SER A 54 -17.04 2.94 -2.32
C SER A 54 -17.06 1.46 -1.99
N PHE A 55 -15.88 0.88 -1.81
CA PHE A 55 -15.69 -0.54 -1.51
C PHE A 55 -15.01 -0.74 -0.17
N LEU A 56 -15.40 -1.82 0.51
CA LEU A 56 -14.70 -2.36 1.65
C LEU A 56 -13.73 -3.45 1.19
N VAL A 57 -12.70 -3.70 2.01
CA VAL A 57 -11.87 -4.91 1.91
C VAL A 57 -11.98 -5.66 3.24
N PRO A 58 -12.96 -6.57 3.40
CA PRO A 58 -13.27 -7.14 4.71
C PRO A 58 -12.13 -8.00 5.29
N ASN A 59 -11.25 -8.54 4.45
CA ASN A 59 -10.04 -9.23 4.89
C ASN A 59 -8.80 -8.32 4.96
N SER A 60 -8.99 -7.01 5.07
CA SER A 60 -7.90 -6.02 5.19
C SER A 60 -6.95 -6.29 6.36
N ALA A 61 -7.46 -6.82 7.48
CA ALA A 61 -6.65 -7.16 8.65
C ALA A 61 -5.61 -8.27 8.39
N ALA A 62 -5.73 -9.03 7.30
CA ALA A 62 -4.75 -10.04 6.93
C ALA A 62 -3.48 -9.45 6.30
N TYR A 63 -3.50 -8.18 5.90
CA TYR A 63 -2.34 -7.50 5.33
C TYR A 63 -1.54 -6.80 6.44
N PRO A 64 -0.21 -7.00 6.49
CA PRO A 64 0.65 -6.43 7.51
C PRO A 64 0.77 -4.91 7.34
N ALA A 65 1.00 -4.18 8.43
CA ALA A 65 1.10 -2.72 8.40
C ALA A 65 2.30 -2.23 7.57
N GLU A 66 3.38 -3.03 7.53
CA GLU A 66 4.62 -2.75 6.81
C GLU A 66 4.40 -2.64 5.29
N MET A 67 3.36 -3.27 4.75
CA MET A 67 2.97 -3.10 3.35
C MET A 67 2.46 -1.68 3.06
N PHE A 68 2.00 -0.94 4.06
CA PHE A 68 1.42 0.39 3.92
C PHE A 68 2.32 1.51 4.44
N ALA A 69 3.53 1.17 4.92
CA ALA A 69 4.50 2.13 5.37
C ALA A 69 4.89 3.10 4.23
N SER A 70 5.21 4.34 4.61
CA SER A 70 5.78 5.33 3.68
C SER A 70 7.06 4.78 3.05
N ALA A 71 7.17 4.85 1.72
CA ALA A 71 8.30 4.31 0.97
C ALA A 71 9.02 5.42 0.16
N PRO A 72 9.77 6.32 0.82
CA PRO A 72 10.42 7.47 0.16
C PRO A 72 11.57 7.09 -0.78
N THR A 73 12.04 5.84 -0.71
CA THR A 73 13.08 5.29 -1.59
C THR A 73 12.52 4.68 -2.88
N LEU A 74 11.20 4.54 -2.99
CA LEU A 74 10.52 4.08 -4.20
C LEU A 74 10.04 5.29 -5.03
N PRO A 75 9.81 5.14 -6.35
CA PRO A 75 9.31 6.23 -7.18
C PRO A 75 8.07 6.94 -6.59
N PRO A 76 7.93 8.26 -6.75
CA PRO A 76 6.80 8.97 -6.17
C PRO A 76 5.48 8.59 -6.86
N CYS A 77 4.37 8.80 -6.16
CA CYS A 77 3.03 8.78 -6.76
C CYS A 77 2.62 10.21 -7.10
N GLY A 78 2.81 10.62 -8.36
CA GLY A 78 2.67 12.02 -8.75
C GLY A 78 3.64 12.89 -7.94
N THR A 79 3.12 13.85 -7.18
CA THR A 79 3.92 14.72 -6.29
C THR A 79 4.13 14.13 -4.89
N ASN A 80 3.52 12.99 -4.56
CA ASN A 80 3.70 12.34 -3.26
C ASN A 80 4.99 11.51 -3.23
N THR A 81 6.06 12.12 -2.69
CA THR A 81 7.37 11.47 -2.49
C THR A 81 7.41 10.50 -1.31
N LYS A 82 6.35 10.44 -0.50
CA LYS A 82 6.21 9.54 0.65
C LYS A 82 4.99 8.62 0.47
N SER A 83 4.73 8.22 -0.79
CA SER A 83 3.64 7.31 -1.11
C SER A 83 3.79 5.98 -0.36
N SER A 84 2.67 5.31 -0.15
CA SER A 84 2.63 3.97 0.43
C SER A 84 3.49 3.00 -0.37
N ARG A 85 4.13 2.06 0.33
CA ARG A 85 4.79 0.89 -0.28
C ARG A 85 3.80 0.08 -1.12
N THR A 86 2.53 0.02 -0.74
CA THR A 86 1.49 -0.68 -1.51
C THR A 86 0.61 0.29 -2.27
N TRP A 87 0.45 0.04 -3.56
CA TRP A 87 -0.56 0.72 -4.38
C TRP A 87 -1.74 -0.20 -4.64
N VAL A 88 -2.92 0.39 -4.77
CA VAL A 88 -4.17 -0.33 -5.05
C VAL A 88 -4.81 0.27 -6.28
N ASP A 89 -4.99 -0.54 -7.31
CA ASP A 89 -5.56 -0.11 -8.59
C ASP A 89 -6.88 -0.82 -8.86
N PHE A 90 -7.87 -0.08 -9.33
CA PHE A 90 -9.14 -0.62 -9.81
C PHE A 90 -9.06 -0.91 -11.30
N PHE A 91 -9.64 -2.04 -11.69
CA PHE A 91 -9.74 -2.48 -13.07
C PHE A 91 -11.17 -2.91 -13.42
N THR A 92 -11.54 -2.74 -14.69
CA THR A 92 -12.73 -3.37 -15.27
C THR A 92 -12.51 -4.88 -15.47
N ALA A 93 -13.56 -5.63 -15.79
CA ALA A 93 -13.46 -7.07 -16.07
C ALA A 93 -12.49 -7.38 -17.24
N GLU A 94 -12.38 -6.46 -18.20
CA GLU A 94 -11.50 -6.56 -19.37
C GLU A 94 -10.04 -6.18 -19.06
N GLY A 95 -9.73 -5.82 -17.81
CA GLY A 95 -8.38 -5.47 -17.37
C GLY A 95 -7.97 -4.03 -17.66
N LYS A 96 -8.91 -3.14 -17.97
CA LYS A 96 -8.63 -1.70 -18.10
C LYS A 96 -8.53 -1.06 -16.71
N ARG A 97 -7.40 -0.42 -16.40
CA ARG A 97 -7.24 0.37 -15.17
C ARG A 97 -8.13 1.61 -15.21
N ILE A 98 -8.90 1.86 -14.15
CA ILE A 98 -9.86 2.99 -14.08
C ILE A 98 -9.57 3.98 -12.95
N TYR A 99 -8.93 3.54 -11.88
CA TYR A 99 -8.58 4.41 -10.74
C TYR A 99 -7.47 3.76 -9.90
N GLY A 100 -6.85 4.52 -8.99
CA GLY A 100 -5.91 3.92 -8.04
C GLY A 100 -5.55 4.81 -6.85
N PHE A 101 -5.05 4.15 -5.81
CA PHE A 101 -4.67 4.72 -4.52
C PHE A 101 -3.21 4.41 -4.23
N CYS A 102 -2.48 5.43 -3.80
CA CYS A 102 -1.08 5.33 -3.39
C CYS A 102 -0.80 6.02 -2.05
N ALA A 103 -1.84 6.53 -1.39
CA ALA A 103 -1.79 7.24 -0.12
C ALA A 103 -2.57 6.46 0.96
N LEU A 104 -2.32 5.15 1.07
CA LEU A 104 -2.89 4.27 2.09
C LEU A 104 -1.84 4.05 3.17
N GLY A 105 -2.11 4.48 4.41
CA GLY A 105 -1.13 4.45 5.51
C GLY A 105 -1.26 3.23 6.41
N SER A 106 -2.35 2.48 6.28
CA SER A 106 -2.62 1.29 7.08
C SER A 106 -3.49 0.29 6.33
N PRO A 107 -3.54 -0.98 6.78
CA PRO A 107 -4.47 -1.95 6.22
C PRO A 107 -5.94 -1.50 6.33
N ALA A 108 -6.30 -0.77 7.40
CA ALA A 108 -7.65 -0.25 7.59
C ALA A 108 -8.08 0.76 6.51
N ASP A 109 -7.14 1.45 5.86
CA ASP A 109 -7.45 2.38 4.76
C ASP A 109 -7.93 1.67 3.49
N LEU A 110 -7.70 0.35 3.37
CA LEU A 110 -8.32 -0.46 2.32
C LEU A 110 -9.85 -0.42 2.37
N ASN A 111 -10.46 -0.05 3.51
CA ASN A 111 -11.90 0.12 3.64
C ASN A 111 -12.40 1.51 3.22
N LYS A 112 -11.53 2.33 2.60
CA LYS A 112 -11.82 3.70 2.17
C LYS A 112 -11.58 3.89 0.67
N ILE A 113 -11.47 2.81 -0.08
CA ILE A 113 -11.17 2.83 -1.51
C ILE A 113 -12.45 2.99 -2.34
N TRP A 114 -12.32 3.59 -3.52
CA TRP A 114 -13.45 3.93 -4.37
C TRP A 114 -13.01 4.23 -5.81
N PHE A 115 -13.96 4.23 -6.73
CA PHE A 115 -13.82 4.91 -8.02
C PHE A 115 -15.06 5.78 -8.26
N ALA A 116 -15.00 6.66 -9.26
CA ALA A 116 -16.15 7.49 -9.63
C ALA A 116 -16.33 7.53 -11.14
N VAL A 117 -17.59 7.66 -11.56
CA VAL A 117 -17.97 7.95 -12.96
C VAL A 117 -18.79 9.22 -12.98
N GLU A 118 -18.79 9.93 -14.09
CA GLU A 118 -19.64 11.10 -14.26
C GLU A 118 -21.13 10.67 -14.25
N ARG A 119 -21.99 11.50 -13.65
CA ARG A 119 -23.42 11.24 -13.58
C ARG A 119 -24.00 11.06 -15.00
N GLY A 120 -24.75 9.98 -15.21
CA GLY A 120 -25.29 9.61 -16.53
C GLY A 120 -24.42 8.65 -17.32
N THR A 121 -23.17 8.42 -16.90
CA THR A 121 -22.31 7.36 -17.48
C THR A 121 -22.55 6.04 -16.74
N PRO A 122 -22.85 4.93 -17.43
CA PRO A 122 -22.94 3.61 -16.82
C PRO A 122 -21.59 3.20 -16.18
N PRO A 123 -21.57 2.69 -14.93
CA PRO A 123 -20.36 2.11 -14.37
C PRO A 123 -20.02 0.77 -15.05
N PRO A 124 -18.76 0.30 -14.97
CA PRO A 124 -18.44 -1.10 -15.30
C PRO A 124 -19.32 -2.04 -14.47
N PRO A 125 -19.88 -3.14 -15.01
CA PRO A 125 -20.79 -4.02 -14.27
C PRO A 125 -20.12 -4.69 -13.07
N THR A 126 -18.83 -4.99 -13.20
CA THR A 126 -17.97 -5.49 -12.14
C THR A 126 -16.60 -4.82 -12.20
N VAL A 127 -15.96 -4.72 -11.05
CA VAL A 127 -14.56 -4.28 -10.93
C VAL A 127 -13.76 -5.27 -10.09
N TYR A 128 -12.45 -5.28 -10.25
CA TYR A 128 -11.54 -5.94 -9.32
C TYR A 128 -10.42 -4.97 -8.91
N ILE A 129 -9.74 -5.27 -7.81
CA ILE A 129 -8.52 -4.55 -7.43
C ILE A 129 -7.28 -5.42 -7.61
N GLU A 130 -6.15 -4.77 -7.90
CA GLU A 130 -4.81 -5.32 -7.74
C GLU A 130 -4.05 -4.49 -6.71
N MET A 131 -3.58 -5.13 -5.65
CA MET A 131 -2.64 -4.55 -4.70
C MET A 131 -1.22 -4.89 -5.15
N THR A 132 -0.38 -3.90 -5.38
CA THR A 132 1.04 -4.10 -5.72
C THR A 132 1.90 -3.67 -4.54
N ASP A 133 2.61 -4.61 -3.91
CA ASP A 133 3.71 -4.31 -3.01
C ASP A 133 4.94 -3.92 -3.84
N ARG A 134 5.28 -2.65 -3.80
CA ARG A 134 6.31 -2.08 -4.67
C ARG A 134 7.73 -2.37 -4.21
N ALA A 135 7.93 -2.81 -2.97
CA ALA A 135 9.25 -3.20 -2.48
C ALA A 135 9.62 -4.62 -2.91
N THR A 136 8.63 -5.52 -2.99
CA THR A 136 8.86 -6.94 -3.35
C THR A 136 8.43 -7.28 -4.77
N GLY A 137 7.61 -6.44 -5.40
CA GLY A 137 6.97 -6.73 -6.69
C GLY A 137 5.77 -7.67 -6.60
N SER A 138 5.38 -8.09 -5.39
CA SER A 138 4.25 -9.00 -5.17
C SER A 138 2.92 -8.35 -5.54
N LYS A 139 2.02 -9.13 -6.14
CA LYS A 139 0.70 -8.67 -6.58
C LYS A 139 -0.41 -9.54 -6.00
N TYR A 140 -1.46 -8.89 -5.50
CA TYR A 140 -2.62 -9.55 -4.92
C TYR A 140 -3.89 -9.05 -5.62
N ARG A 141 -4.52 -9.94 -6.38
CA ARG A 141 -5.71 -9.63 -7.18
C ARG A 141 -6.98 -10.17 -6.52
N SER A 142 -8.01 -9.34 -6.42
CA SER A 142 -9.33 -9.77 -5.93
C SER A 142 -10.09 -10.56 -7.00
N ALA A 143 -11.11 -11.32 -6.57
CA ALA A 143 -12.19 -11.66 -7.49
C ALA A 143 -12.94 -10.39 -7.95
N PRO A 144 -13.61 -10.40 -9.11
CA PRO A 144 -14.51 -9.33 -9.49
C PRO A 144 -15.67 -9.19 -8.50
N ALA A 145 -16.09 -7.97 -8.21
CA ALA A 145 -17.27 -7.64 -7.41
C ALA A 145 -18.21 -6.73 -8.21
N PRO A 146 -19.53 -6.85 -8.00
CA PRO A 146 -20.53 -6.03 -8.67
C PRO A 146 -20.43 -4.56 -8.25
N THR A 147 -20.89 -3.67 -9.14
CA THR A 147 -21.00 -2.22 -8.90
C THR A 147 -22.46 -1.78 -8.67
N HIS A 148 -23.34 -2.72 -8.34
CA HIS A 148 -24.75 -2.52 -8.01
C HIS A 148 -25.12 -3.30 -6.74
N PHE A 149 -26.22 -2.91 -6.10
CA PHE A 149 -26.84 -3.62 -4.98
C PHE A 149 -27.90 -4.60 -5.48
#